data_AF-A0A8S0PSE8-F1
#
_entry.id   AF-A0A8S0PSE8-F1
#
_cell.length_a   1.000
_cell.length_b   1.000
_cell.length_c   1.000
_cell.angle_alpha   90.00
_cell.angle_beta   90.00
_cell.angle_gamma   90.00
#
_symmetry.space_group_name_H-M   'P 1'
#
loop_
_entity.id
_entity.type
_entity.pdbx_description
1 polymer ?
#
loop_
_entity_poly.entity_id
_entity_poly.type
_entity_poly.pdbx_seq_one_letter_code
_entity_poly.pdbx_strand_id
1 'polypeptide(L)'
;MASSSLSSTRSSSWTPRQNKLFEEALARYDKDTPDRWHNIARAVGEKSADEVRRHYEALVKDIMQIETDQVPIPNYRSIPNNGRGYGKNRGF
;
A
#
# COMPACT_ATOMS: atom_id res chain seq x y z
N MET A 1 -5.90 39.67 -13.89
CA MET A 1 -6.14 38.89 -12.66
C MET A 1 -5.93 37.43 -13.02
N ALA A 2 -4.76 36.87 -12.71
CA ALA A 2 -4.51 35.44 -12.89
C ALA A 2 -4.62 34.80 -11.51
N SER A 3 -5.82 34.33 -11.17
CA SER A 3 -6.03 33.49 -10.00
C SER A 3 -5.65 32.07 -10.40
N SER A 4 -4.36 31.75 -10.28
CA SER A 4 -3.91 30.36 -10.21
C SER A 4 -4.41 29.82 -8.88
N SER A 5 -5.66 29.38 -8.85
CA SER A 5 -6.17 28.52 -7.79
C SER A 5 -5.31 27.27 -7.85
N LEU A 6 -4.28 27.24 -7.00
CA LEU A 6 -3.70 26.00 -6.52
C LEU A 6 -4.88 25.28 -5.88
N SER A 7 -5.59 24.50 -6.69
CA SER A 7 -6.33 23.35 -6.23
C SER A 7 -5.27 22.45 -5.63
N SER A 8 -4.87 22.79 -4.41
CA SER A 8 -4.35 21.85 -3.44
C SER A 8 -5.46 20.84 -3.33
N THR A 9 -5.45 19.88 -4.25
CA THR A 9 -5.97 18.56 -4.01
C THR A 9 -5.23 18.13 -2.75
N ARG A 10 -5.83 18.47 -1.60
CA ARG A 10 -5.50 17.87 -0.32
C ARG A 10 -5.87 16.41 -0.53
N SER A 11 -5.01 15.67 -1.21
CA SER A 11 -4.91 14.24 -1.04
C SER A 11 -4.67 14.12 0.44
N SER A 12 -5.75 13.88 1.17
CA SER A 12 -5.70 13.80 2.61
C SER A 12 -4.88 12.52 2.87
N SER A 13 -3.59 12.69 3.13
CA SER A 13 -2.69 11.56 3.34
C SER A 13 -3.28 10.68 4.44
N TRP A 14 -3.37 9.38 4.17
CA TRP A 14 -3.89 8.42 5.13
C TRP A 14 -2.82 8.18 6.20
N THR A 15 -3.16 8.48 7.45
CA THR A 15 -2.28 8.12 8.56
C THR A 15 -2.34 6.62 8.83
N PRO A 16 -1.32 6.01 9.44
CA PRO A 16 -1.34 4.59 9.79
C PRO A 16 -2.55 4.20 10.65
N ARG A 17 -2.97 5.09 11.56
CA ARG A 17 -4.15 4.88 12.39
C ARG A 17 -5.45 4.89 11.56
N GLN A 18 -5.59 5.84 10.65
CA GLN A 18 -6.76 5.88 9.74
C GLN A 18 -6.79 4.65 8.83
N ASN A 19 -5.65 4.22 8.32
CA ASN A 19 -5.56 3.03 7.47
C ASN A 19 -5.96 1.77 8.25
N LYS A 20 -5.51 1.63 9.50
CA LYS A 20 -5.93 0.52 10.37
C LYS A 20 -7.45 0.51 10.60
N LEU A 21 -8.05 1.66 10.92
CA LEU A 21 -9.51 1.77 11.08
C LEU A 21 -10.26 1.45 9.79
N PHE A 22 -9.71 1.85 8.64
CA PHE A 22 -10.26 1.52 7.34
C PHE A 22 -10.25 0.01 7.06
N GLU A 23 -9.14 -0.68 7.33
CA GLU A 23 -9.05 -2.14 7.19
C GLU A 23 -10.01 -2.88 8.12
N GLU A 24 -10.09 -2.46 9.39
CA GLU A 24 -11.07 -3.01 10.35
C GLU A 24 -12.52 -2.78 9.89
N ALA A 25 -12.81 -1.60 9.33
CA ALA A 25 -14.12 -1.28 8.79
C ALA A 25 -14.43 -2.08 7.51
N LEU A 26 -13.46 -2.35 6.64
CA LEU A 26 -13.63 -3.22 5.48
C LEU A 26 -13.97 -4.66 5.88
N ALA A 27 -13.42 -5.15 6.99
CA ALA A 27 -13.74 -6.47 7.52
C ALA A 27 -15.15 -6.54 8.12
N ARG A 28 -15.66 -5.42 8.64
CA ARG A 28 -17.02 -5.32 9.22
C ARG A 28 -18.10 -5.07 8.17
N TYR A 29 -17.82 -4.25 7.17
CA TYR A 29 -18.74 -3.85 6.12
C TYR A 29 -18.31 -4.51 4.81
N ASP A 30 -18.97 -5.60 4.46
CA ASP A 30 -18.74 -6.38 3.25
C ASP A 30 -19.22 -5.66 1.97
N LYS A 31 -19.17 -6.35 0.83
CA LYS A 31 -19.55 -5.79 -0.48
C LYS A 31 -21.06 -5.58 -0.62
N ASP A 32 -21.86 -6.32 0.13
CA ASP A 32 -23.32 -6.31 0.03
C ASP A 32 -23.95 -5.32 1.03
N THR A 33 -23.14 -4.77 1.94
CA THR A 33 -23.55 -3.74 2.89
C THR A 33 -24.05 -2.49 2.14
N PRO A 34 -25.32 -2.06 2.35
CA PRO A 34 -25.81 -0.79 1.80
C PRO A 34 -25.04 0.38 2.42
N ASP A 35 -24.77 1.41 1.61
CA ASP A 35 -24.02 2.60 2.04
C ASP A 35 -22.65 2.28 2.66
N ARG A 36 -22.02 1.17 2.22
CA ARG A 36 -20.72 0.69 2.69
C ARG A 36 -19.70 1.80 2.91
N TRP A 37 -19.52 2.67 1.91
CA TRP A 37 -18.52 3.74 1.95
C TRP A 37 -18.84 4.80 2.99
N HIS A 38 -20.12 5.14 3.18
CA HIS A 38 -20.55 6.07 4.23
C HIS A 38 -20.34 5.47 5.62
N ASN A 39 -20.60 4.17 5.78
CA ASN A 39 -20.37 3.45 7.03
C ASN A 39 -18.88 3.39 7.40
N ILE A 40 -18.01 3.11 6.42
CA ILE A 40 -16.56 3.11 6.60
C ILE A 40 -16.05 4.52 6.89
N ALA A 41 -16.49 5.53 6.14
CA ALA A 41 -16.16 6.94 6.38
C ALA A 41 -16.48 7.37 7.82
N ARG A 42 -17.65 6.98 8.32
CA ARG A 42 -18.06 7.23 9.71
C ARG A 42 -17.18 6.50 10.72
N ALA A 43 -16.74 5.27 10.42
CA ALA A 43 -15.83 4.52 11.29
C ALA A 43 -14.42 5.12 11.35
N VAL A 44 -13.94 5.70 10.24
CA VAL A 44 -12.64 6.39 10.16
C VAL A 44 -12.72 7.81 10.75
N GLY A 45 -13.88 8.46 10.69
CA GLY A 45 -14.22 9.72 11.35
C GLY A 45 -13.78 11.01 10.62
N GLU A 46 -12.69 10.97 9.84
CA GLU A 46 -12.09 12.16 9.21
C GLU A 46 -12.02 12.08 7.68
N LYS A 47 -12.67 11.08 7.07
CA LYS A 47 -12.65 10.85 5.62
C LYS A 47 -14.06 10.87 5.06
N SER A 48 -14.23 11.40 3.85
CA SER A 48 -15.50 11.29 3.13
C SER A 48 -15.67 9.92 2.48
N ALA A 49 -16.91 9.55 2.14
CA ALA A 49 -17.18 8.31 1.40
C ALA A 49 -16.38 8.23 0.08
N ASP A 50 -16.21 9.35 -0.62
CA ASP A 50 -15.42 9.43 -1.85
C ASP A 50 -13.91 9.26 -1.61
N GLU A 51 -13.38 9.77 -0.50
CA GLU A 51 -11.99 9.54 -0.11
C GLU A 51 -11.72 8.08 0.25
N VAL A 52 -12.66 7.46 0.98
CA VAL A 52 -12.61 6.03 1.32
C VAL A 52 -12.66 5.18 0.05
N ARG A 53 -13.56 5.49 -0.88
CA ARG A 53 -13.67 4.76 -2.16
C ARG A 53 -12.39 4.86 -2.97
N ARG A 54 -11.81 6.06 -3.12
CA ARG A 54 -10.54 6.23 -3.84
C ARG A 54 -9.39 5.46 -3.20
N HIS A 55 -9.34 5.43 -1.86
CA HIS A 55 -8.33 4.65 -1.12
C HIS A 55 -8.50 3.14 -1.33
N TYR A 56 -9.74 2.66 -1.35
CA TYR A 56 -10.05 1.27 -1.69
C TYR A 56 -9.64 0.91 -3.12
N GLU A 57 -9.92 1.76 -4.10
CA GLU A 57 -9.53 1.54 -5.50
C GLU A 57 -8.00 1.47 -5.66
N ALA A 58 -7.26 2.30 -4.93
CA ALA A 58 -5.80 2.23 -4.87
C ALA A 58 -5.31 0.91 -4.26
N LEU A 59 -5.89 0.47 -3.13
CA LEU A 59 -5.56 -0.80 -2.50
C LEU A 59 -5.78 -1.99 -3.43
N VAL A 60 -6.91 -2.02 -4.16
CA VAL A 60 -7.20 -3.08 -5.14
C VAL A 60 -6.18 -3.06 -6.27
N LYS A 61 -5.79 -1.88 -6.75
CA LYS A 61 -4.76 -1.75 -7.79
C LYS A 61 -3.41 -2.28 -7.32
N ASP A 62 -2.99 -1.96 -6.10
CA ASP A 62 -1.72 -2.43 -5.54
C ASP A 62 -1.72 -3.96 -5.41
N ILE A 63 -2.81 -4.57 -4.94
CA ILE A 63 -2.98 -6.03 -4.87
C ILE A 63 -2.87 -6.64 -6.28
N MET A 64 -3.56 -6.09 -7.27
CA MET A 64 -3.49 -6.58 -8.65
C MET A 64 -2.07 -6.47 -9.23
N GLN A 65 -1.31 -5.43 -8.88
CA GLN A 65 0.08 -5.29 -9.33
C GLN A 65 1.00 -6.35 -8.70
N ILE A 66 0.73 -6.74 -7.45
CA ILE A 66 1.44 -7.85 -6.79
C ILE A 66 1.10 -9.17 -7.47
N GLU A 67 -0.18 -9.45 -7.73
CA GLU A 67 -0.65 -10.71 -8.32
C GLU A 67 -0.21 -10.90 -9.78
N THR A 68 0.03 -9.81 -10.51
CA THR A 68 0.46 -9.84 -11.91
C THR A 68 1.99 -9.87 -12.08
N ASP A 69 2.74 -10.12 -10.99
CA ASP A 69 4.21 -10.06 -10.93
C ASP A 69 4.80 -8.75 -11.51
N GLN A 70 4.01 -7.66 -11.48
CA GLN A 70 4.42 -6.34 -11.98
C GLN A 70 5.18 -5.54 -10.92
N VAL A 71 5.45 -6.12 -9.75
CA VAL A 71 6.34 -5.53 -8.75
C VAL A 71 7.78 -5.86 -9.16
N PRO A 72 8.61 -4.86 -9.51
CA PRO A 72 10.01 -5.12 -9.83
C PRO A 72 10.67 -5.82 -8.66
N ILE A 73 11.23 -7.01 -8.90
CA ILE A 73 11.99 -7.73 -7.89
C ILE A 73 13.13 -6.79 -7.45
N PRO A 74 13.23 -6.44 -6.16
CA PRO A 74 14.34 -5.65 -5.68
C PRO A 74 15.65 -6.33 -6.07
N ASN A 75 16.62 -5.58 -6.59
CA ASN A 75 17.93 -6.12 -6.89
C ASN A 75 18.66 -6.41 -5.57
N TYR A 76 18.36 -7.55 -4.96
CA TYR A 76 19.09 -8.13 -3.84
C TYR A 76 20.42 -8.59 -4.39
N ARG A 77 21.35 -7.65 -4.52
CA ARG A 77 22.72 -7.85 -4.97
C ARG A 77 23.24 -9.13 -4.31
N SER A 78 23.41 -10.18 -5.11
CA SER A 78 23.87 -11.47 -4.64
C SER A 78 25.21 -11.26 -3.94
N ILE A 79 25.28 -11.64 -2.67
CA ILE A 79 26.54 -11.68 -1.93
C ILE A 79 27.47 -12.52 -2.80
N PRO A 80 28.59 -11.96 -3.31
CA PRO A 80 29.53 -12.76 -4.08
C PRO A 80 30.02 -13.84 -3.13
N ASN A 81 29.65 -15.07 -3.44
CA ASN A 81 30.13 -16.27 -2.78
C ASN A 81 31.62 -16.33 -3.12
N ASN A 82 32.43 -15.62 -2.33
CA ASN A 82 33.87 -15.60 -2.48
C ASN A 82 34.35 -16.94 -1.95
N GLY A 83 34.17 -17.98 -2.76
CA GLY A 83 34.78 -19.29 -2.60
C GLY A 83 36.29 -19.17 -2.77
N ARG A 84 36.94 -18.45 -1.86
CA ARG A 84 38.36 -18.58 -1.60
C ARG A 84 38.50 -19.68 -0.58
N GLY A 85 38.63 -20.90 -1.12
CA GLY A 85 38.87 -22.11 -0.37
C GLY A 85 40.05 -21.92 0.60
N TYR A 86 39.73 -21.98 1.89
CA TYR A 86 40.72 -22.28 2.91
C TYR A 86 40.80 -23.80 3.04
N GLY A 87 41.97 -24.36 2.70
CA GLY A 87 42.39 -25.66 3.22
C GLY A 87 42.76 -26.71 2.18
N LYS A 88 44.07 -26.83 1.91
CA LYS A 88 44.90 -28.05 2.10
C LYS A 88 46.09 -28.04 1.14
N ASN A 89 47.25 -27.58 1.63
CA ASN A 89 48.52 -28.15 1.20
C ASN A 89 48.95 -29.16 2.27
N ARG A 90 48.76 -30.45 1.96
CA ARG A 90 49.42 -31.57 2.65
C ARG A 90 50.73 -31.83 1.90
N GLY A 91 51.79 -32.11 2.65
CA GLY A 91 53.12 -32.33 2.11
C GLY A 91 53.24 -33.53 1.17
N PHE A 92 54.28 -33.44 0.33
CA PHE A 92 55.26 -34.48 0.05
C PHE A 92 56.62 -33.80 -0.01
#